data_AF-A0A812HUL1-F1
#
_entry.id   AF-A0A812HUL1-F1
#
_cell.length_a   1.000
_cell.length_b   1.000
_cell.length_c   1.000
_cell.angle_alpha   90.00
_cell.angle_beta   90.00
_cell.angle_gamma   90.00
#
_symmetry.space_group_name_H-M   'P 1'
#
loop_
_entity.id
_entity.type
_entity.pdbx_description
1 polymer ?
#
loop_
_entity_poly.entity_id
_entity_poly.type
_entity_poly.pdbx_seq_one_letter_code
_entity_poly.pdbx_strand_id
1 'polypeptide(L)'
;MAGRARLGTGICLCGLGIALVLALRLHRSLAFAHEAPGIWQRTVVRRARTRVGVTSGVSGTQEGSSDAEPSEPSELAREYEQIWDLLKHRTPASAEDVPAELHQLAAPTPRAAWQELGQLVTAFERPASLNGSKWVTIRLDGCMFGTLTKRMRDAGLIGPGYSDEIGEAMQLCCRAMLDEFKGNVAYTHSDEMTILLCPRQTTKAGAARDWPHGGRVQKWLSIGASIVTALFNRKLEQMAEKRGMQLPHDIIAHFDCRLGEFDSLQEALALLLWRSFDCSVNCLQDGAHHAGAPLEVVQSDFSQKLRWLHKAGLLPLKPHQAYGSLFVKTIGEFDTIVPGTNETVRVSRKVNVKVNDGAHGPQNLLLLPKYGMSLIPSDGDPRLELRNGSYWRYAGPSGTGQESNREDDARQDKRRKRTWKRAGRRGGPRRS
;
A
#
# COMPACT_ATOMS: atom_id res chain seq x y z
N MET A 1 -55.41 -32.31 -11.26
CA MET A 1 -55.86 -32.72 -9.92
C MET A 1 -54.95 -32.01 -8.92
N ALA A 2 -55.30 -30.80 -8.44
CA ALA A 2 -56.20 -30.51 -7.29
C ALA A 2 -55.63 -31.11 -5.97
N GLY A 3 -55.37 -30.39 -4.87
CA GLY A 3 -55.56 -28.99 -4.45
C GLY A 3 -54.49 -28.60 -3.40
N ARG A 4 -54.10 -27.33 -3.24
CA ARG A 4 -54.72 -26.26 -2.42
C ARG A 4 -55.11 -26.65 -0.98
N ALA A 5 -54.37 -26.09 -0.03
CA ALA A 5 -54.88 -25.66 1.28
C ALA A 5 -54.37 -24.22 1.56
N ARG A 6 -55.31 -23.34 1.92
CA ARG A 6 -55.15 -21.95 2.38
C ARG A 6 -55.36 -21.92 3.89
N LEU A 7 -54.69 -20.98 4.58
CA LEU A 7 -55.08 -20.24 5.80
C LEU A 7 -53.82 -19.48 6.27
N GLY A 8 -53.77 -18.18 6.59
CA GLY A 8 -54.74 -17.09 6.66
C GLY A 8 -54.01 -15.86 7.26
N THR A 9 -54.45 -14.66 6.87
CA THR A 9 -54.54 -13.38 7.66
C THR A 9 -53.35 -12.99 8.56
N GLY A 10 -52.71 -11.82 8.48
CA GLY A 10 -53.13 -10.49 8.04
C GLY A 10 -52.69 -9.48 9.11
N ILE A 11 -51.80 -8.53 8.80
CA ILE A 11 -51.54 -7.35 9.64
C ILE A 11 -51.50 -6.10 8.75
N CYS A 12 -52.16 -5.09 9.28
CA CYS A 12 -52.68 -3.89 8.65
C CYS A 12 -51.59 -2.83 8.45
N LEU A 13 -51.60 -2.20 7.27
CA LEU A 13 -50.82 -1.03 6.88
C LEU A 13 -51.71 0.22 7.03
N CYS A 14 -51.56 0.97 8.12
CA CYS A 14 -52.11 2.32 8.29
C CYS A 14 -51.17 3.14 9.17
N GLY A 15 -50.66 4.28 8.67
CA GLY A 15 -49.92 5.24 9.50
C GLY A 15 -49.04 6.23 8.75
N LEU A 16 -49.59 6.93 7.76
CA LEU A 16 -49.01 8.14 7.17
C LEU A 16 -49.35 9.35 8.08
N GLY A 17 -48.35 10.13 8.48
CA GLY A 17 -48.56 11.53 8.87
C GLY A 17 -48.35 11.88 10.34
N ILE A 18 -47.16 12.41 10.65
CA ILE A 18 -46.83 13.53 11.56
C ILE A 18 -45.35 13.87 11.23
N ALA A 19 -45.10 14.80 10.32
CA ALA A 19 -44.79 16.22 10.58
C ALA A 19 -43.53 16.38 11.46
N LEU A 20 -42.32 16.57 10.89
CA LEU A 20 -41.83 17.80 10.23
C LEU A 20 -41.95 19.09 11.07
N VAL A 21 -41.82 19.02 12.40
CA VAL A 21 -41.81 20.22 13.28
C VAL A 21 -40.57 20.33 14.20
N LEU A 22 -39.63 19.38 14.19
CA LEU A 22 -38.45 19.43 15.09
C LEU A 22 -37.11 19.82 14.41
N ALA A 23 -37.13 20.33 13.17
CA ALA A 23 -35.90 20.65 12.42
C ALA A 23 -35.60 22.16 12.25
N LEU A 24 -36.34 23.08 12.90
CA LEU A 24 -36.19 24.53 12.68
C LEU A 24 -36.15 25.40 13.96
N ARG A 25 -35.56 24.90 15.04
CA ARG A 25 -35.17 25.74 16.19
C ARG A 25 -33.80 25.36 16.70
N LEU A 26 -32.75 25.85 16.04
CA LEU A 26 -31.45 26.24 16.63
C LEU A 26 -30.52 26.84 15.56
N HIS A 27 -31.07 27.67 14.66
CA HIS A 27 -30.28 28.48 13.75
C HIS A 27 -30.49 29.97 14.09
N ARG A 28 -29.88 30.40 15.19
CA ARG A 28 -29.53 31.80 15.49
C ARG A 28 -28.87 31.85 16.88
N SER A 29 -27.54 31.92 16.89
CA SER A 29 -26.72 32.72 17.82
C SER A 29 -25.27 32.25 17.71
N LEU A 30 -24.47 33.07 17.03
CA LEU A 30 -23.03 33.35 17.24
C LEU A 30 -22.38 33.63 15.88
N ALA A 31 -22.57 34.87 15.43
CA ALA A 31 -21.59 35.52 14.59
C ALA A 31 -20.33 35.73 15.44
N PHE A 32 -19.23 35.09 15.07
CA PHE A 32 -17.89 35.46 15.53
C PHE A 32 -16.99 35.60 14.31
N ALA A 33 -16.16 36.63 14.39
CA ALA A 33 -15.44 37.25 13.30
C ALA A 33 -14.46 36.32 12.59
N HIS A 34 -14.36 36.53 11.28
CA HIS A 34 -13.24 36.08 10.46
C HIS A 34 -11.97 36.85 10.88
N GLU A 35 -11.07 36.21 11.61
CA GLU A 35 -9.66 36.62 11.66
C GLU A 35 -8.76 35.47 11.18
N ALA A 36 -7.72 35.85 10.44
CA ALA A 36 -6.92 34.99 9.58
C ALA A 36 -5.99 34.01 10.35
N PRO A 37 -5.83 32.75 9.91
CA PRO A 37 -4.85 31.83 10.49
C PRO A 37 -3.51 31.95 9.75
N GLY A 38 -2.63 32.85 10.21
CA GLY A 38 -1.37 33.13 9.51
C GLY A 38 -0.07 32.86 10.28
N ILE A 39 -0.02 33.12 11.59
CA ILE A 39 1.29 33.39 12.23
C ILE A 39 1.53 32.56 13.51
N TRP A 40 0.49 32.13 14.24
CA TRP A 40 0.66 31.46 15.54
C TRP A 40 1.13 29.99 15.47
N GLN A 41 0.78 29.24 14.42
CA GLN A 41 1.14 27.82 14.31
C GLN A 41 2.65 27.58 14.12
N ARG A 42 3.42 28.57 13.64
CA ARG A 42 4.87 28.41 13.43
C ARG A 42 5.71 28.65 14.69
N THR A 43 5.20 29.43 15.64
CA THR A 43 5.97 29.86 16.83
C THR A 43 5.97 28.80 17.93
N VAL A 44 4.86 28.09 18.14
CA VAL A 44 4.72 27.03 19.15
C VAL A 44 5.57 25.80 18.78
N VAL A 45 5.56 25.38 17.51
CA VAL A 45 6.32 24.21 17.02
C VAL A 45 7.85 24.42 17.10
N ARG A 46 8.33 25.66 17.02
CA ARG A 46 9.77 25.97 17.16
C ARG A 46 10.24 25.87 18.61
N ARG A 47 9.40 26.26 19.59
CA ARG A 47 9.74 26.20 21.02
C ARG A 47 9.84 24.77 21.57
N ALA A 48 8.93 23.87 21.19
CA ALA A 48 9.00 22.46 21.59
C ALA A 48 10.30 21.77 21.11
N ARG A 49 10.78 22.11 19.89
CA ARG A 49 12.02 21.55 19.32
C ARG A 49 13.31 22.03 19.96
N THR A 50 13.32 23.20 20.63
CA THR A 50 14.56 23.73 21.21
C THR A 50 14.85 23.15 22.60
N ARG A 51 13.88 22.45 23.21
CA ARG A 51 14.00 21.86 24.55
C ARG A 51 13.96 20.33 24.60
N VAL A 52 13.34 19.66 23.62
CA VAL A 52 13.48 18.20 23.48
C VAL A 52 14.82 17.95 22.80
N GLY A 53 15.89 17.86 23.59
CA GLY A 53 17.26 17.60 23.15
C GLY A 53 17.41 16.22 22.49
N VAL A 54 16.89 16.05 21.28
CA VAL A 54 17.20 14.89 20.43
C VAL A 54 18.51 15.18 19.71
N THR A 55 19.60 15.27 20.47
CA THR A 55 20.95 15.11 19.91
C THR A 55 21.20 13.61 19.78
N SER A 56 20.94 13.06 18.60
CA SER A 56 21.35 11.70 18.25
C SER A 56 22.87 11.66 18.06
N GLY A 57 23.61 11.62 19.17
CA GLY A 57 25.06 11.44 19.22
C GLY A 57 25.39 10.21 20.04
N VAL A 58 25.71 9.10 19.36
CA VAL A 58 26.26 7.89 19.99
C VAL A 58 27.71 8.17 20.34
N SER A 59 28.04 8.38 21.61
CA SER A 59 29.43 8.43 22.07
C SER A 59 29.57 7.89 23.48
N GLY A 60 30.45 6.88 23.61
CA GLY A 60 31.30 6.64 24.77
C GLY A 60 30.62 6.22 26.08
N THR A 61 30.69 4.93 26.39
CA THR A 61 30.56 4.41 27.75
C THR A 61 31.63 5.02 28.67
N GLN A 62 31.25 6.04 29.43
CA GLN A 62 31.91 6.41 30.68
C GLN A 62 30.99 6.01 31.84
N GLU A 63 31.41 5.00 32.60
CA GLU A 63 30.84 4.65 33.90
C GLU A 63 31.29 5.71 34.91
N GLY A 64 30.51 6.79 35.01
CA GLY A 64 30.62 7.76 36.08
C GLY A 64 29.31 7.79 36.85
N SER A 65 29.33 7.41 38.13
CA SER A 65 28.20 7.60 39.03
C SER A 65 28.02 9.10 39.27
N SER A 66 27.14 9.74 38.51
CA SER A 66 26.66 11.07 38.81
C SER A 66 25.29 10.95 39.48
N ASP A 67 25.19 11.50 40.69
CA ASP A 67 23.94 11.89 41.30
C ASP A 67 23.32 12.99 40.43
N ALA A 68 22.65 12.58 39.35
CA ALA A 68 21.99 13.49 38.44
C ALA A 68 20.82 14.15 39.18
N GLU A 69 20.89 15.46 39.37
CA GLU A 69 19.77 16.23 39.90
C GLU A 69 18.49 15.93 39.08
N PRO A 70 17.33 15.86 39.74
CA PRO A 70 16.07 15.53 39.09
C PRO A 70 15.80 16.54 37.97
N SER A 71 15.81 16.05 36.72
CA SER A 71 15.54 16.88 35.55
C SER A 71 14.13 17.45 35.61
N GLU A 72 13.97 18.74 35.28
CA GLU A 72 12.65 19.37 35.21
C GLU A 72 11.67 18.57 34.31
N PRO A 73 10.39 18.46 34.70
CA PRO A 73 9.39 17.76 33.90
C PRO A 73 9.25 18.35 32.49
N SER A 74 9.14 17.47 31.49
CA SER A 74 8.90 17.90 30.11
C SER A 74 7.61 18.74 29.98
N GLU A 75 7.51 19.55 28.93
CA GLU A 75 6.29 20.31 28.62
C GLU A 75 5.07 19.39 28.45
N LEU A 76 5.25 18.23 27.80
CA LEU A 76 4.19 17.22 27.68
C LEU A 76 3.75 16.68 29.05
N ALA A 77 4.69 16.41 29.95
CA ALA A 77 4.38 15.94 31.30
C ALA A 77 3.59 17.00 32.10
N ARG A 78 3.94 18.28 31.97
CA ARG A 78 3.23 19.37 32.64
C ARG A 78 1.81 19.56 32.12
N GLU A 79 1.62 19.56 30.80
CA GLU A 79 0.27 19.62 30.20
C GLU A 79 -0.59 18.40 30.54
N TYR A 80 0.03 17.21 30.62
CA TYR A 80 -0.63 16.00 31.10
C TYR A 80 -1.14 16.20 32.54
N GLU A 81 -0.27 16.61 33.47
CA GLU A 81 -0.65 16.81 34.88
C GLU A 81 -1.75 17.87 35.01
N GLN A 82 -1.69 18.96 34.23
CA GLN A 82 -2.73 19.98 34.24
C GLN A 82 -4.10 19.44 33.81
N ILE A 83 -4.17 18.65 32.73
CA ILE A 83 -5.41 18.02 32.30
C ILE A 83 -5.87 16.98 33.31
N TRP A 84 -4.94 16.21 33.85
CA TRP A 84 -5.23 15.18 34.84
C TRP A 84 -5.84 15.79 36.11
N ASP A 85 -5.30 16.90 36.59
CA ASP A 85 -5.86 17.63 37.72
C ASP A 85 -7.22 18.25 37.39
N LEU A 86 -7.45 18.75 36.18
CA LEU A 86 -8.79 19.19 35.76
C LEU A 86 -9.80 18.05 35.79
N LEU A 87 -9.40 16.84 35.40
CA LEU A 87 -10.27 15.66 35.42
C LEU A 87 -10.57 15.18 36.85
N LYS A 88 -9.60 15.23 37.77
CA LYS A 88 -9.81 14.85 39.19
C LYS A 88 -10.86 15.71 39.90
N HIS A 89 -10.88 17.00 39.60
CA HIS A 89 -11.66 17.98 40.36
C HIS A 89 -13.01 18.33 39.71
N ARG A 90 -13.31 17.81 38.51
CA ARG A 90 -14.56 18.09 37.80
C ARG A 90 -15.48 16.87 37.82
N THR A 91 -16.77 17.10 38.06
CA THR A 91 -17.78 16.05 37.98
C THR A 91 -18.01 15.65 36.52
N PRO A 92 -18.16 14.35 36.23
CA PRO A 92 -18.68 13.86 34.95
C PRO A 92 -19.92 14.64 34.50
N ALA A 93 -20.03 14.94 33.21
CA ALA A 93 -21.27 15.51 32.70
C ALA A 93 -22.40 14.46 32.77
N SER A 94 -23.64 14.91 32.91
CA SER A 94 -24.84 14.06 32.82
C SER A 94 -25.84 14.68 31.86
N ALA A 95 -26.50 13.86 31.06
CA ALA A 95 -27.67 14.27 30.30
C ALA A 95 -28.91 13.74 31.03
N GLU A 96 -29.88 14.60 31.33
CA GLU A 96 -31.07 14.26 32.14
C GLU A 96 -31.88 13.09 31.56
N ASP A 97 -31.84 12.93 30.24
CA ASP A 97 -32.56 11.93 29.46
C ASP A 97 -31.75 10.66 29.16
N VAL A 98 -30.47 10.62 29.53
CA VAL A 98 -29.59 9.46 29.29
C VAL A 98 -29.08 8.93 30.62
N PRO A 99 -29.61 7.79 31.11
CA PRO A 99 -29.09 7.11 32.29
C PRO A 99 -27.58 6.87 32.17
N ALA A 100 -26.84 7.14 33.24
CA ALA A 100 -25.38 6.95 33.26
C ALA A 100 -24.95 5.49 32.99
N GLU A 101 -25.84 4.53 33.21
CA GLU A 101 -25.67 3.12 32.85
C GLU A 101 -25.60 2.89 31.34
N LEU A 102 -26.30 3.72 30.55
CA LEU A 102 -26.27 3.67 29.09
C LEU A 102 -25.07 4.45 28.54
N HIS A 103 -24.71 5.57 29.17
CA HIS A 103 -23.57 6.37 28.73
C HIS A 103 -23.00 7.27 29.83
N GLN A 104 -21.72 7.08 30.15
CA GLN A 104 -20.98 7.95 31.06
C GLN A 104 -20.24 9.02 30.26
N LEU A 105 -20.53 10.29 30.51
CA LEU A 105 -19.80 11.39 29.88
C LEU A 105 -18.58 11.76 30.72
N ALA A 106 -17.46 12.06 30.05
CA ALA A 106 -16.29 12.58 30.75
C ALA A 106 -16.57 13.94 31.40
N ALA A 107 -15.75 14.30 32.40
CA ALA A 107 -15.82 15.63 33.00
C ALA A 107 -15.53 16.71 31.93
N PRO A 108 -16.38 17.75 31.82
CA PRO A 108 -16.24 18.76 30.78
C PRO A 108 -14.92 19.49 30.98
N THR A 109 -14.00 19.33 30.04
CA THR A 109 -12.66 19.94 30.08
C THR A 109 -12.54 20.92 28.90
N PRO A 110 -11.90 22.10 29.07
CA PRO A 110 -11.83 23.09 28.00
C PRO A 110 -11.18 22.50 26.74
N ARG A 111 -11.81 22.69 25.59
CA ARG A 111 -11.30 22.18 24.30
C ARG A 111 -9.87 22.65 24.01
N ALA A 112 -9.52 23.87 24.42
CA ALA A 112 -8.18 24.43 24.25
C ALA A 112 -7.10 23.58 24.93
N ALA A 113 -7.31 23.14 26.18
CA ALA A 113 -6.36 22.29 26.90
C ALA A 113 -6.13 20.96 26.16
N TRP A 114 -7.20 20.30 25.71
CA TRP A 114 -7.07 19.09 24.88
C TRP A 114 -6.35 19.33 23.56
N GLN A 115 -6.54 20.51 22.94
CA GLN A 115 -5.85 20.87 21.71
C GLN A 115 -4.36 21.14 21.92
N GLU A 116 -3.96 21.67 23.08
CA GLU A 116 -2.56 21.89 23.46
C GLU A 116 -1.85 20.57 23.74
N LEU A 117 -2.41 19.72 24.60
CA LEU A 117 -1.89 18.37 24.83
C LEU A 117 -1.81 17.57 23.52
N GLY A 118 -2.88 17.61 22.72
CA GLY A 118 -2.91 16.94 21.42
C GLY A 118 -1.83 17.42 20.45
N GLN A 119 -1.50 18.72 20.45
CA GLN A 119 -0.39 19.25 19.64
C GLN A 119 0.96 18.73 20.10
N LEU A 120 1.19 18.66 21.41
CA LEU A 120 2.43 18.13 21.97
C LEU A 120 2.58 16.64 21.64
N VAL A 121 1.56 15.83 21.88
CA VAL A 121 1.56 14.39 21.54
C VAL A 121 1.81 14.18 20.04
N THR A 122 1.09 14.91 19.18
CA THR A 122 1.27 14.81 17.72
C THR A 122 2.68 15.22 17.28
N ALA A 123 3.36 16.10 18.02
CA ALA A 123 4.74 16.49 17.71
C ALA A 123 5.73 15.32 17.86
N PHE A 124 5.50 14.42 18.82
CA PHE A 124 6.27 13.18 18.98
C PHE A 124 5.97 12.15 17.89
N GLU A 125 4.74 12.16 17.35
CA GLU A 125 4.33 11.28 16.25
C GLU A 125 4.75 11.77 14.87
N ARG A 126 5.46 12.91 14.77
CA ARG A 126 5.78 13.51 13.48
C ARG A 126 6.63 12.55 12.64
N PRO A 127 6.09 12.00 11.54
CA PRO A 127 6.78 10.99 10.74
C PRO A 127 8.00 11.61 10.06
N ALA A 128 9.05 10.82 9.92
CA ALA A 128 10.07 11.08 8.90
C ALA A 128 9.40 11.09 7.51
N SER A 129 9.83 12.03 6.68
CA SER A 129 9.42 12.15 5.29
C SER A 129 10.60 11.90 4.38
N LEU A 130 10.35 11.17 3.30
CA LEU A 130 11.32 10.89 2.25
C LEU A 130 11.70 12.19 1.49
N ASN A 131 12.93 12.26 1.03
CA ASN A 131 13.42 13.35 0.20
C ASN A 131 12.89 13.23 -1.23
N GLY A 132 12.04 14.17 -1.62
CA GLY A 132 11.39 14.18 -2.94
C GLY A 132 12.33 14.21 -4.15
N SER A 133 13.61 14.56 -4.00
CA SER A 133 14.59 14.56 -5.10
C SER A 133 15.27 13.21 -5.32
N LYS A 134 15.13 12.27 -4.39
CA LYS A 134 15.80 10.97 -4.42
C LYS A 134 14.95 9.89 -5.09
N TRP A 135 15.62 8.87 -5.62
CA TRP A 135 14.99 7.62 -5.98
C TRP A 135 14.66 6.84 -4.71
N VAL A 136 13.52 6.16 -4.69
CA VAL A 136 13.10 5.41 -3.50
C VAL A 136 12.80 3.98 -3.87
N THR A 137 13.26 3.03 -3.05
CA THR A 137 12.83 1.64 -3.13
C THR A 137 11.97 1.27 -1.93
N ILE A 138 10.98 0.42 -2.16
CA ILE A 138 10.21 -0.27 -1.12
C ILE A 138 10.55 -1.75 -1.25
N ARG A 139 11.18 -2.34 -0.25
CA ARG A 139 11.49 -3.77 -0.22
C ARG A 139 10.65 -4.46 0.85
N LEU A 140 10.09 -5.61 0.52
CA LEU A 140 9.36 -6.47 1.46
C LEU A 140 9.92 -7.87 1.43
N ASP A 141 9.94 -8.51 2.58
CA ASP A 141 10.49 -9.85 2.82
C ASP A 141 9.53 -10.67 3.69
N GLY A 142 9.42 -11.97 3.41
CA GLY A 142 8.55 -12.88 4.13
C GLY A 142 9.14 -13.25 5.49
N CYS A 143 8.44 -12.92 6.57
CA CYS A 143 8.93 -13.26 7.90
C CYS A 143 8.81 -14.77 8.16
N MET A 144 9.96 -15.42 8.38
CA MET A 144 10.06 -16.86 8.65
C MET A 144 9.38 -17.73 7.58
N PHE A 145 9.50 -17.34 6.31
CA PHE A 145 8.77 -17.97 5.21
C PHE A 145 9.16 -19.44 4.99
N GLY A 146 10.39 -19.83 5.32
CA GLY A 146 10.80 -21.25 5.35
C GLY A 146 9.99 -22.10 6.33
N THR A 147 9.71 -21.58 7.54
CA THR A 147 8.85 -22.24 8.52
C THR A 147 7.40 -22.27 8.05
N LEU A 148 6.92 -21.17 7.48
CA LEU A 148 5.57 -21.07 6.94
C LEU A 148 5.33 -22.09 5.81
N THR A 149 6.23 -22.15 4.82
CA THR A 149 6.13 -23.08 3.69
C THR A 149 6.22 -24.53 4.13
N LYS A 150 7.01 -24.85 5.16
CA LYS A 150 6.99 -26.17 5.79
C LYS A 150 5.61 -26.51 6.35
N ARG A 151 5.01 -25.62 7.16
CA ARG A 151 3.65 -25.83 7.70
C ARG A 151 2.60 -25.98 6.61
N MET A 152 2.70 -25.21 5.52
CA MET A 152 1.83 -25.36 4.36
C MET A 152 1.94 -26.73 3.70
N ARG A 153 3.15 -27.29 3.60
CA ARG A 153 3.36 -28.66 3.08
C ARG A 153 2.80 -29.70 4.03
N ASP A 154 3.09 -29.56 5.33
CA ASP A 154 2.60 -30.48 6.37
C ASP A 154 1.06 -30.50 6.41
N ALA A 155 0.41 -29.37 6.17
CA ALA A 155 -1.04 -29.25 6.05
C ALA A 155 -1.63 -29.69 4.69
N GLY A 156 -0.79 -30.06 3.71
CA GLY A 156 -1.23 -30.43 2.36
C GLY A 156 -1.71 -29.26 1.50
N LEU A 157 -1.45 -28.02 1.90
CA LEU A 157 -1.84 -26.82 1.14
C LEU A 157 -0.99 -26.66 -0.13
N ILE A 158 0.29 -27.01 -0.07
CA ILE A 158 1.22 -26.99 -1.22
C ILE A 158 1.98 -28.32 -1.31
N GLY A 159 2.37 -28.69 -2.53
CA GLY A 159 3.16 -29.89 -2.78
C GLY A 159 4.65 -29.74 -2.42
N PRO A 160 5.44 -30.82 -2.59
CA PRO A 160 6.89 -30.75 -2.48
C PRO A 160 7.48 -29.84 -3.57
N GLY A 161 8.59 -29.17 -3.25
CA GLY A 161 9.28 -28.28 -4.19
C GLY A 161 8.64 -26.91 -4.36
N TYR A 162 8.93 -26.30 -5.50
CA TYR A 162 8.46 -24.97 -5.87
C TYR A 162 6.97 -24.97 -6.20
N SER A 163 6.22 -24.01 -5.66
CA SER A 163 4.78 -23.85 -5.89
C SER A 163 4.51 -22.71 -6.86
N ASP A 164 3.97 -23.03 -8.03
CA ASP A 164 3.52 -22.03 -9.02
C ASP A 164 2.45 -21.10 -8.42
N GLU A 165 1.52 -21.63 -7.60
CA GLU A 165 0.47 -20.83 -6.95
C GLU A 165 1.02 -19.81 -5.94
N ILE A 166 2.06 -20.18 -5.18
CA ILE A 166 2.73 -19.24 -4.26
C ILE A 166 3.47 -18.16 -5.06
N GLY A 167 4.18 -18.53 -6.13
CA GLY A 167 4.83 -17.57 -7.03
C GLY A 167 3.82 -16.63 -7.70
N GLU A 168 2.62 -17.11 -8.06
CA GLU A 168 1.53 -16.28 -8.57
C GLU A 168 0.97 -15.33 -7.51
N ALA A 169 0.84 -15.79 -6.25
CA ALA A 169 0.43 -14.95 -5.14
C ALA A 169 1.44 -13.81 -4.88
N MET A 170 2.74 -14.10 -4.93
CA MET A 170 3.81 -13.09 -4.81
C MET A 170 3.80 -12.10 -5.97
N GLN A 171 3.63 -12.58 -7.21
CA GLN A 171 3.48 -11.72 -8.38
C GLN A 171 2.23 -10.81 -8.27
N LEU A 172 1.12 -11.33 -7.75
CA LEU A 172 -0.07 -10.52 -7.49
C LEU A 172 0.20 -9.41 -6.46
N CYS A 173 0.83 -9.75 -5.34
CA CYS A 173 1.17 -8.78 -4.30
C CYS A 173 2.13 -7.70 -4.83
N CYS A 174 3.14 -8.10 -5.60
CA CYS A 174 4.10 -7.19 -6.22
C CYS A 174 3.43 -6.20 -7.18
N ARG A 175 2.49 -6.67 -8.03
CA ARG A 175 1.69 -5.79 -8.89
C ARG A 175 0.79 -4.83 -8.10
N ALA A 176 0.17 -5.30 -7.03
CA ALA A 176 -0.65 -4.44 -6.16
C ALA A 176 0.18 -3.33 -5.52
N MET A 177 1.39 -3.65 -5.05
CA MET A 177 2.34 -2.68 -4.51
C MET A 177 2.80 -1.65 -5.55
N LEU A 178 3.10 -2.10 -6.77
CA LEU A 178 3.43 -1.22 -7.89
C LEU A 178 2.29 -0.22 -8.20
N ASP A 179 1.04 -0.64 -8.07
CA ASP A 179 -0.13 0.21 -8.28
C ASP A 179 -0.45 1.13 -7.11
N GLU A 180 -0.36 0.65 -5.87
CA GLU A 180 -0.60 1.45 -4.65
C GLU A 180 0.37 2.63 -4.58
N PHE A 181 1.66 2.34 -4.64
CA PHE A 181 2.71 3.34 -4.48
C PHE A 181 3.06 4.07 -5.78
N LYS A 182 2.32 3.80 -6.87
CA LYS A 182 2.55 4.40 -8.18
C LYS A 182 4.00 4.23 -8.66
N GLY A 183 4.62 3.10 -8.32
CA GLY A 183 5.98 2.78 -8.74
C GLY A 183 6.12 2.64 -10.26
N ASN A 184 7.37 2.67 -10.71
CA ASN A 184 7.78 2.58 -12.10
C ASN A 184 8.14 1.14 -12.49
N VAL A 185 8.86 0.47 -11.58
CA VAL A 185 9.38 -0.89 -11.77
C VAL A 185 9.14 -1.67 -10.49
N ALA A 186 8.83 -2.95 -10.63
CA ALA A 186 8.74 -3.88 -9.51
C ALA A 186 9.36 -5.22 -9.86
N TYR A 187 10.09 -5.82 -8.94
CA TYR A 187 10.70 -7.13 -9.09
C TYR A 187 10.34 -8.02 -7.91
N THR A 188 10.04 -9.29 -8.15
CA THR A 188 9.80 -10.27 -7.07
C THR A 188 10.42 -11.62 -7.41
N HIS A 189 10.95 -12.28 -6.39
CA HIS A 189 11.51 -13.62 -6.42
C HIS A 189 11.43 -14.20 -5.01
N SER A 190 11.15 -15.49 -4.88
CA SER A 190 10.86 -16.12 -3.58
C SER A 190 9.72 -15.35 -2.86
N ASP A 191 9.89 -15.12 -1.58
CA ASP A 191 9.07 -14.33 -0.66
C ASP A 191 9.46 -12.84 -0.61
N GLU A 192 10.41 -12.41 -1.45
CA GLU A 192 10.86 -11.02 -1.51
C GLU A 192 10.27 -10.26 -2.71
N MET A 193 10.06 -8.94 -2.52
CA MET A 193 9.77 -8.02 -3.62
C MET A 193 10.38 -6.64 -3.41
N THR A 194 10.69 -5.96 -4.52
CA THR A 194 11.25 -4.61 -4.54
C THR A 194 10.47 -3.74 -5.53
N ILE A 195 9.99 -2.58 -5.07
CA ILE A 195 9.32 -1.56 -5.89
C ILE A 195 10.23 -0.36 -6.00
N LEU A 196 10.46 0.14 -7.21
CA LEU A 196 11.24 1.34 -7.48
C LEU A 196 10.33 2.51 -7.86
N LEU A 197 10.55 3.66 -7.22
CA LEU A 197 9.87 4.91 -7.47
C LEU A 197 10.83 5.98 -7.95
N CYS A 198 10.41 6.75 -8.94
CA CYS A 198 11.11 7.94 -9.38
C CYS A 198 11.02 9.12 -8.40
N PRO A 199 11.99 10.04 -8.44
CA PRO A 199 11.91 11.34 -7.79
C PRO A 199 10.59 12.05 -8.11
N ARG A 200 10.13 12.90 -7.19
CA ARG A 200 8.89 13.67 -7.36
C ARG A 200 8.96 14.49 -8.64
N GLN A 201 7.96 14.29 -9.48
CA GLN A 201 7.83 15.05 -10.72
C GLN A 201 7.26 16.44 -10.44
N THR A 202 7.87 17.46 -11.04
CA THR A 202 7.30 18.81 -11.06
C THR A 202 6.27 18.91 -12.16
N THR A 203 5.08 19.42 -11.84
CA THR A 203 4.04 19.69 -12.84
C THR A 203 4.46 20.85 -13.76
N LYS A 204 3.80 20.99 -14.92
CA LYS A 204 4.03 22.12 -15.84
C LYS A 204 3.85 23.49 -15.18
N ALA A 205 3.06 23.55 -14.10
CA ALA A 205 2.81 24.76 -13.31
C ALA A 205 3.85 24.99 -12.18
N GLY A 206 4.94 24.22 -12.13
CA GLY A 206 5.99 24.35 -11.12
C GLY A 206 5.66 23.69 -9.76
N ALA A 207 4.44 23.20 -9.55
CA ALA A 207 4.09 22.51 -8.31
C ALA A 207 4.63 21.07 -8.31
N ALA A 208 5.35 20.67 -7.27
CA ALA A 208 5.77 19.29 -7.09
C ALA A 208 4.56 18.37 -6.88
N ARG A 209 4.48 17.29 -7.64
CA ARG A 209 3.48 16.24 -7.40
C ARG A 209 3.90 15.48 -6.15
N ASP A 210 3.02 15.48 -5.15
CA ASP A 210 3.26 14.71 -3.94
C ASP A 210 3.29 13.20 -4.26
N TRP A 211 4.16 12.53 -3.53
CA TRP A 211 4.17 11.08 -3.48
C TRP A 211 2.92 10.55 -2.76
N PRO A 212 2.49 9.29 -3.03
CA PRO A 212 1.43 8.65 -2.25
C PRO A 212 1.65 8.82 -0.75
N HIS A 213 0.58 9.03 -0.01
CA HIS A 213 0.62 9.22 1.45
C HIS A 213 1.52 10.38 1.96
N GLY A 214 1.92 11.29 1.07
CA GLY A 214 2.81 12.42 1.35
C GLY A 214 4.28 12.02 1.49
N GLY A 215 4.67 10.80 1.07
CA GLY A 215 6.03 10.28 1.26
C GLY A 215 6.43 10.06 2.72
N ARG A 216 5.46 9.81 3.60
CA ARG A 216 5.71 9.52 5.02
C ARG A 216 6.21 8.10 5.19
N VAL A 217 7.43 7.95 5.72
CA VAL A 217 8.13 6.66 5.88
C VAL A 217 7.25 5.63 6.60
N GLN A 218 6.75 5.98 7.80
CA GLN A 218 5.94 5.08 8.62
C GLN A 218 4.67 4.60 7.90
N LYS A 219 4.03 5.46 7.10
CA LYS A 219 2.86 5.07 6.31
C LYS A 219 3.23 4.11 5.20
N TRP A 220 4.34 4.34 4.51
CA TRP A 220 4.77 3.46 3.43
C TRP A 220 5.14 2.07 3.94
N LEU A 221 5.86 2.03 5.06
CA LEU A 221 6.22 0.78 5.74
C LEU A 221 4.96 0.00 6.16
N SER A 222 4.08 0.63 6.93
CA SER A 222 2.87 -0.03 7.47
C SER A 222 1.87 -0.42 6.39
N ILE A 223 1.57 0.47 5.44
CA ILE A 223 0.63 0.18 4.34
C ILE A 223 1.20 -0.89 3.41
N GLY A 224 2.50 -0.83 3.09
CA GLY A 224 3.14 -1.82 2.24
C GLY A 224 3.07 -3.22 2.82
N ALA A 225 3.54 -3.38 4.07
CA ALA A 225 3.47 -4.66 4.79
C ALA A 225 2.02 -5.17 4.93
N SER A 226 1.08 -4.27 5.24
CA SER A 226 -0.34 -4.61 5.40
C SER A 226 -0.98 -5.09 4.10
N ILE A 227 -0.71 -4.43 2.96
CA ILE A 227 -1.27 -4.82 1.66
C ILE A 227 -0.79 -6.22 1.26
N VAL A 228 0.52 -6.48 1.35
CA VAL A 228 1.08 -7.77 0.97
C VAL A 228 0.58 -8.87 1.91
N THR A 229 0.60 -8.63 3.22
CA THR A 229 0.07 -9.56 4.22
C THR A 229 -1.40 -9.91 3.95
N ALA A 230 -2.27 -8.92 3.75
CA ALA A 230 -3.69 -9.16 3.53
C ALA A 230 -3.95 -9.89 2.19
N LEU A 231 -3.29 -9.47 1.11
CA LEU A 231 -3.48 -10.07 -0.22
C LEU A 231 -2.95 -11.50 -0.29
N PHE A 232 -1.81 -11.75 0.33
CA PHE A 232 -1.19 -13.06 0.33
C PHE A 232 -2.02 -14.06 1.15
N ASN A 233 -2.45 -13.71 2.36
CA ASN A 233 -3.30 -14.59 3.17
C ASN A 233 -4.65 -14.87 2.50
N ARG A 234 -5.28 -13.87 1.85
CA ARG A 234 -6.48 -14.11 1.03
C ARG A 234 -6.22 -15.11 -0.10
N LYS A 235 -5.01 -15.12 -0.68
CA LYS A 235 -4.64 -16.11 -1.70
C LYS A 235 -4.45 -17.50 -1.11
N LEU A 236 -3.87 -17.61 0.09
CA LEU A 236 -3.78 -18.88 0.81
C LEU A 236 -5.17 -19.45 1.13
N GLU A 237 -6.10 -18.62 1.60
CA GLU A 237 -7.49 -19.03 1.83
C GLU A 237 -8.15 -19.57 0.55
N GLN A 238 -7.99 -18.86 -0.58
CA GLN A 238 -8.49 -19.33 -1.88
C GLN A 238 -7.84 -20.64 -2.33
N MET A 239 -6.55 -20.85 -2.04
CA MET A 239 -5.86 -22.10 -2.34
C MET A 239 -6.38 -23.26 -1.48
N ALA A 240 -6.69 -23.01 -0.22
CA ALA A 240 -7.28 -23.98 0.72
C ALA A 240 -8.71 -24.34 0.28
N GLU A 241 -9.54 -23.34 -0.04
CA GLU A 241 -10.91 -23.54 -0.52
C GLU A 241 -10.96 -24.39 -1.79
N LYS A 242 -10.08 -24.12 -2.77
CA LYS A 242 -9.95 -24.92 -4.00
C LYS A 242 -9.60 -26.40 -3.73
N ARG A 243 -9.00 -26.70 -2.60
CA ARG A 243 -8.64 -28.06 -2.15
C ARG A 243 -9.69 -28.66 -1.23
N GLY A 244 -10.81 -27.98 -0.98
CA GLY A 244 -11.86 -28.44 -0.09
C GLY A 244 -11.44 -28.47 1.39
N MET A 245 -10.46 -27.64 1.77
CA MET A 245 -9.96 -27.56 3.14
C MET A 245 -10.12 -26.15 3.71
N GLN A 246 -10.18 -26.05 5.04
CA GLN A 246 -10.06 -24.77 5.74
C GLN A 246 -8.58 -24.46 5.97
N LEU A 247 -8.20 -23.18 5.83
CA LEU A 247 -6.83 -22.75 6.11
C LEU A 247 -6.57 -22.86 7.64
N PRO A 248 -5.56 -23.63 8.08
CA PRO A 248 -5.20 -23.69 9.49
C PRO A 248 -4.85 -22.31 10.06
N HIS A 249 -5.31 -22.02 11.29
CA HIS A 249 -5.11 -20.71 11.93
C HIS A 249 -3.64 -20.36 12.22
N ASP A 250 -2.74 -21.33 12.25
CA ASP A 250 -1.30 -21.15 12.47
C ASP A 250 -0.50 -20.96 11.15
N ILE A 251 -1.18 -21.00 10.00
CA ILE A 251 -0.63 -20.69 8.68
C ILE A 251 -1.05 -19.27 8.31
N ILE A 252 -0.29 -18.31 8.84
CA ILE A 252 -0.49 -16.88 8.55
C ILE A 252 0.84 -16.30 8.07
N ALA A 253 0.84 -15.80 6.84
CA ALA A 253 1.96 -15.05 6.30
C ALA A 253 1.98 -13.63 6.88
N HIS A 254 3.17 -13.11 7.11
CA HIS A 254 3.39 -11.69 7.42
C HIS A 254 4.72 -11.26 6.81
N PHE A 255 4.83 -9.96 6.54
CA PHE A 255 5.96 -9.41 5.77
C PHE A 255 6.57 -8.22 6.50
N ASP A 256 7.89 -8.13 6.44
CA ASP A 256 8.59 -6.90 6.78
C ASP A 256 8.51 -5.91 5.60
N CYS A 257 8.83 -4.65 5.87
CA CYS A 257 8.93 -3.63 4.84
C CYS A 257 10.08 -2.69 5.18
N ARG A 258 10.84 -2.28 4.18
CA ARG A 258 12.01 -1.41 4.29
C ARG A 258 12.02 -0.39 3.17
N LEU A 259 12.56 0.79 3.45
CA LEU A 259 12.75 1.84 2.44
C LEU A 259 14.24 2.10 2.23
N GLY A 260 14.63 2.35 0.97
CA GLY A 260 15.95 2.87 0.61
C GLY A 260 15.81 4.16 -0.18
N GLU A 261 16.69 5.13 0.05
CA GLU A 261 16.78 6.38 -0.73
C GLU A 261 18.13 6.43 -1.46
N PHE A 262 18.10 6.76 -2.75
CA PHE A 262 19.28 6.75 -3.63
C PHE A 262 19.39 8.06 -4.40
N ASP A 263 20.61 8.51 -4.66
CA ASP A 263 20.88 9.80 -5.31
C ASP A 263 20.77 9.70 -6.83
N SER A 264 20.94 8.51 -7.39
CA SER A 264 20.83 8.27 -8.83
C SER A 264 19.94 7.06 -9.16
N LEU A 265 19.50 7.01 -10.42
CA LEU A 265 18.79 5.84 -10.94
C LEU A 265 19.68 4.60 -10.87
N GLN A 266 20.97 4.75 -11.20
CA GLN A 266 21.94 3.65 -11.26
C GLN A 266 22.12 3.00 -9.89
N GLU A 267 22.24 3.78 -8.82
CA GLU A 267 22.27 3.27 -7.44
C GLU A 267 21.00 2.50 -7.09
N ALA A 268 19.83 3.03 -7.46
CA ALA A 268 18.57 2.36 -7.18
C ALA A 268 18.40 1.07 -8.01
N LEU A 269 18.89 1.05 -9.27
CA LEU A 269 18.91 -0.14 -10.12
C LEU A 269 19.94 -1.18 -9.68
N ALA A 270 21.03 -0.78 -9.00
CA ALA A 270 22.00 -1.71 -8.44
C ALA A 270 21.33 -2.67 -7.44
N LEU A 271 20.34 -2.20 -6.67
CA LEU A 271 19.53 -3.06 -5.81
C LEU A 271 18.76 -4.13 -6.61
N LEU A 272 18.14 -3.75 -7.73
CA LEU A 272 17.42 -4.70 -8.58
C LEU A 272 18.36 -5.72 -9.25
N LEU A 273 19.54 -5.28 -9.69
CA LEU A 273 20.55 -6.17 -10.26
C LEU A 273 21.07 -7.16 -9.21
N TRP A 274 21.36 -6.69 -8.00
CA TRP A 274 21.75 -7.55 -6.89
C TRP A 274 20.67 -8.58 -6.56
N ARG A 275 19.39 -8.18 -6.52
CA ARG A 275 18.27 -9.11 -6.32
C ARG A 275 18.11 -10.13 -7.46
N SER A 276 18.36 -9.73 -8.70
CA SER A 276 18.36 -10.67 -9.83
C SER A 276 19.52 -11.67 -9.79
N PHE A 277 20.68 -11.25 -9.28
CA PHE A 277 21.81 -12.13 -9.03
C PHE A 277 21.50 -13.12 -7.90
N ASP A 278 20.98 -12.63 -6.77
CA ASP A 278 20.56 -13.47 -5.65
C ASP A 278 19.52 -14.51 -6.08
N CYS A 279 18.54 -14.11 -6.88
CA CYS A 279 17.59 -15.01 -7.53
C CYS A 279 18.27 -16.14 -8.32
N SER A 280 19.29 -15.80 -9.12
CA SER A 280 19.99 -16.78 -9.97
C SER A 280 20.76 -17.80 -9.13
N VAL A 281 21.33 -17.40 -7.99
CA VAL A 281 22.04 -18.30 -7.08
C VAL A 281 21.04 -19.17 -6.30
N ASN A 282 20.00 -18.54 -5.75
CA ASN A 282 19.04 -19.21 -4.86
C ASN A 282 18.12 -20.17 -5.61
N CYS A 283 17.82 -19.95 -6.90
CA CYS A 283 16.94 -20.83 -7.66
C CYS A 283 17.51 -22.25 -7.84
N LEU A 284 18.82 -22.36 -8.06
CA LEU A 284 19.48 -23.67 -8.17
C LEU A 284 19.62 -24.33 -6.80
N GLN A 285 19.90 -23.55 -5.76
CA GLN A 285 19.94 -24.03 -4.38
C GLN A 285 18.60 -24.65 -3.98
N ASP A 286 17.51 -23.90 -4.19
CA ASP A 286 16.15 -24.30 -3.91
C ASP A 286 15.75 -25.55 -4.71
N GLY A 287 16.02 -25.53 -6.02
CA GLY A 287 15.77 -26.66 -6.91
C GLY A 287 16.50 -27.93 -6.48
N ALA A 288 17.79 -27.85 -6.16
CA ALA A 288 18.59 -29.00 -5.72
C ALA A 288 18.12 -29.54 -4.36
N HIS A 289 17.90 -28.65 -3.38
CA HIS A 289 17.43 -29.02 -2.05
C HIS A 289 16.08 -29.73 -2.10
N HIS A 290 15.12 -29.18 -2.85
CA HIS A 290 13.79 -29.77 -2.95
C HIS A 290 13.71 -31.03 -3.81
N ALA A 291 14.67 -31.23 -4.71
CA ALA A 291 14.79 -32.46 -5.48
C ALA A 291 15.49 -33.60 -4.72
N GLY A 292 15.91 -33.36 -3.47
CA GLY A 292 16.63 -34.36 -2.68
C GLY A 292 18.06 -34.60 -3.17
N ALA A 293 18.72 -33.56 -3.68
CA ALA A 293 20.13 -33.66 -4.06
C ALA A 293 21.00 -34.06 -2.84
N PRO A 294 22.07 -34.83 -3.05
CA PRO A 294 23.04 -35.13 -2.00
C PRO A 294 23.58 -33.86 -1.34
N LEU A 295 23.93 -33.92 -0.06
CA LEU A 295 24.39 -32.76 0.71
C LEU A 295 25.60 -32.08 0.05
N GLU A 296 26.48 -32.86 -0.56
CA GLU A 296 27.66 -32.38 -1.29
C GLU A 296 27.27 -31.47 -2.46
N VAL A 297 26.18 -31.82 -3.17
CA VAL A 297 25.63 -31.00 -4.26
C VAL A 297 24.91 -29.78 -3.72
N VAL A 298 24.18 -29.90 -2.61
CA VAL A 298 23.51 -28.76 -1.97
C VAL A 298 24.54 -27.74 -1.45
N GLN A 299 25.72 -28.19 -1.01
CA GLN A 299 26.81 -27.34 -0.53
C GLN A 299 27.80 -26.92 -1.62
N SER A 300 27.67 -27.42 -2.85
CA SER A 300 28.63 -27.12 -3.92
C SER A 300 28.45 -25.74 -4.54
N ASP A 301 29.34 -25.39 -5.48
CA ASP A 301 29.19 -24.21 -6.31
C ASP A 301 27.96 -24.27 -7.25
N PHE A 302 27.67 -23.13 -7.87
CA PHE A 302 26.59 -22.94 -8.84
C PHE A 302 26.64 -23.93 -10.02
N SER A 303 27.84 -24.18 -10.57
CA SER A 303 28.02 -25.00 -11.76
C SER A 303 27.73 -26.47 -11.48
N GLN A 304 28.13 -26.95 -10.30
CA GLN A 304 27.86 -28.32 -9.85
C GLN A 304 26.36 -28.56 -9.64
N LYS A 305 25.65 -27.61 -9.00
CA LYS A 305 24.18 -27.68 -8.84
C LYS A 305 23.47 -27.70 -10.19
N LEU A 306 23.87 -26.83 -11.11
CA LEU A 306 23.29 -26.77 -12.45
C LEU A 306 23.49 -28.09 -13.22
N ARG A 307 24.71 -28.64 -13.19
CA ARG A 307 25.02 -29.93 -13.83
C ARG A 307 24.21 -31.07 -13.22
N TRP A 308 24.05 -31.08 -11.90
CA TRP A 308 23.24 -32.09 -11.22
C TRP A 308 21.77 -32.00 -11.62
N LEU A 309 21.17 -30.80 -11.58
CA LEU A 309 19.78 -30.57 -12.01
C LEU A 309 19.55 -30.97 -13.46
N HIS A 310 20.50 -30.65 -14.35
CA HIS A 310 20.45 -31.08 -15.75
C HIS A 310 20.48 -32.61 -15.88
N LYS A 311 21.41 -33.28 -15.20
CA LYS A 311 21.53 -34.75 -15.21
C LYS A 311 20.28 -35.43 -14.64
N ALA A 312 19.65 -34.81 -13.64
CA ALA A 312 18.41 -35.28 -13.03
C ALA A 312 17.15 -35.02 -13.89
N GLY A 313 17.28 -34.33 -15.04
CA GLY A 313 16.13 -34.00 -15.89
C GLY A 313 15.19 -32.95 -15.29
N LEU A 314 15.69 -32.12 -14.38
CA LEU A 314 14.90 -31.12 -13.63
C LEU A 314 15.00 -29.70 -14.21
N LEU A 315 15.72 -29.55 -15.32
CA LEU A 315 15.78 -28.31 -16.09
C LEU A 315 14.86 -28.38 -17.32
N PRO A 316 14.28 -27.26 -17.77
CA PRO A 316 14.39 -25.92 -17.18
C PRO A 316 13.58 -25.77 -15.88
N LEU A 317 14.10 -24.95 -14.96
CA LEU A 317 13.32 -24.51 -13.80
C LEU A 317 12.14 -23.64 -14.24
N LYS A 318 11.13 -23.52 -13.38
CA LYS A 318 9.98 -22.65 -13.64
C LYS A 318 10.44 -21.19 -13.81
N PRO A 319 9.88 -20.39 -14.75
CA PRO A 319 10.42 -19.06 -15.06
C PRO A 319 10.52 -18.12 -13.85
N HIS A 320 9.50 -18.08 -12.99
CA HIS A 320 9.54 -17.25 -11.78
C HIS A 320 10.55 -17.76 -10.76
N GLN A 321 10.70 -19.09 -10.60
CA GLN A 321 11.73 -19.69 -9.76
C GLN A 321 13.13 -19.31 -10.26
N ALA A 322 13.37 -19.44 -11.56
CA ALA A 322 14.68 -19.26 -12.20
C ALA A 322 15.15 -17.81 -12.27
N TYR A 323 14.22 -16.89 -12.59
CA TYR A 323 14.56 -15.52 -12.99
C TYR A 323 13.79 -14.44 -12.22
N GLY A 324 12.85 -14.82 -11.35
CA GLY A 324 11.92 -13.91 -10.74
C GLY A 324 10.94 -13.32 -11.74
N SER A 325 10.31 -12.20 -11.41
CA SER A 325 9.39 -11.51 -12.30
C SER A 325 9.54 -10.00 -12.20
N LEU A 326 9.83 -9.38 -13.34
CA LEU A 326 9.98 -7.94 -13.51
C LEU A 326 8.71 -7.36 -14.13
N PHE A 327 8.11 -6.42 -13.43
CA PHE A 327 6.95 -5.66 -13.85
C PHE A 327 7.34 -4.20 -14.08
N VAL A 328 6.88 -3.63 -15.19
CA VAL A 328 7.12 -2.23 -15.55
C VAL A 328 5.79 -1.56 -15.85
N LYS A 329 5.62 -0.33 -15.39
CA LYS A 329 4.44 0.47 -15.72
C LYS A 329 4.62 1.15 -17.07
N THR A 330 3.71 0.91 -18.00
CA THR A 330 3.68 1.51 -19.33
C THR A 330 2.29 2.08 -19.66
N ILE A 331 2.17 2.73 -20.81
CA ILE A 331 0.89 3.16 -21.38
C ILE A 331 0.49 2.16 -22.45
N GLY A 332 -0.69 1.59 -22.29
CA GLY A 332 -1.34 0.74 -23.26
C GLY A 332 -2.47 1.47 -23.98
N GLU A 333 -2.69 1.14 -25.24
CA GLU A 333 -3.84 1.58 -26.03
C GLU A 333 -4.89 0.46 -26.08
N PHE A 334 -6.14 0.79 -25.76
CA PHE A 334 -7.24 -0.17 -25.70
C PHE A 334 -8.44 0.34 -26.46
N ASP A 335 -9.15 -0.54 -27.16
CA ASP A 335 -10.45 -0.23 -27.73
C ASP A 335 -11.53 -0.46 -26.66
N THR A 336 -12.35 0.55 -26.38
CA THR A 336 -13.47 0.45 -25.44
C THR A 336 -14.75 0.91 -26.11
N ILE A 337 -15.87 0.24 -25.80
CA ILE A 337 -17.19 0.65 -26.26
C ILE A 337 -17.76 1.69 -25.29
N VAL A 338 -18.20 2.84 -25.80
CA VAL A 338 -18.87 3.85 -24.97
C VAL A 338 -20.28 3.37 -24.60
N PRO A 339 -20.62 3.30 -23.31
CA PRO A 339 -21.99 2.96 -22.91
C PRO A 339 -22.99 3.96 -23.50
N GLY A 340 -23.95 3.44 -24.29
CA GLY A 340 -25.06 4.21 -24.84
C GLY A 340 -24.91 4.63 -26.30
N THR A 341 -23.69 4.79 -26.83
CA THR A 341 -23.49 5.05 -28.27
C THR A 341 -23.09 3.81 -29.06
N ASN A 342 -22.59 2.77 -28.37
CA ASN A 342 -22.02 1.57 -28.97
C ASN A 342 -20.84 1.85 -29.91
N GLU A 343 -20.25 3.05 -29.82
CA GLU A 343 -19.06 3.43 -30.57
C GLU A 343 -17.82 2.89 -29.88
N THR A 344 -16.92 2.31 -30.66
CA THR A 344 -15.59 1.93 -30.22
C THR A 344 -14.67 3.16 -30.22
N VAL A 345 -14.11 3.49 -29.08
CA VAL A 345 -13.09 4.55 -28.93
C VAL A 345 -11.81 3.94 -28.41
N ARG A 346 -10.70 4.42 -28.97
CA ARG A 346 -9.36 4.08 -28.49
C ARG A 346 -9.01 4.93 -27.27
N VAL A 347 -8.61 4.28 -26.17
CA VAL A 347 -8.24 4.92 -24.91
C VAL A 347 -6.85 4.48 -24.47
N SER A 348 -6.02 5.46 -24.13
CA SER A 348 -4.74 5.22 -23.48
C SER A 348 -4.93 5.03 -21.98
N ARG A 349 -4.34 3.97 -21.41
CA ARG A 349 -4.40 3.66 -19.99
C ARG A 349 -3.03 3.20 -19.48
N LYS A 350 -2.70 3.55 -18.24
CA LYS A 350 -1.51 3.01 -17.58
C LYS A 350 -1.77 1.56 -17.18
N VAL A 351 -0.85 0.67 -17.52
CA VAL A 351 -0.91 -0.75 -17.22
C VAL A 351 0.46 -1.25 -16.75
N ASN A 352 0.45 -2.33 -15.97
CA ASN A 352 1.68 -3.00 -15.56
C ASN A 352 1.92 -4.18 -16.50
N VAL A 353 3.11 -4.28 -17.08
CA VAL A 353 3.50 -5.34 -18.00
C VAL A 353 4.63 -6.17 -17.40
N LYS A 354 4.56 -7.50 -17.52
CA LYS A 354 5.68 -8.39 -17.19
C LYS A 354 6.65 -8.43 -18.36
N VAL A 355 7.88 -7.97 -18.15
CA VAL A 355 8.82 -7.69 -19.26
C VAL A 355 9.91 -8.75 -19.43
N ASN A 356 10.04 -9.69 -18.49
CA ASN A 356 11.02 -10.77 -18.53
C ASN A 356 10.37 -12.16 -18.71
N ASP A 357 9.30 -12.23 -19.51
CA ASP A 357 8.59 -13.47 -19.79
C ASP A 357 9.21 -14.32 -20.92
N GLY A 358 10.18 -13.77 -21.65
CA GLY A 358 10.97 -14.47 -22.66
C GLY A 358 10.51 -14.26 -24.11
N ALA A 359 9.47 -13.47 -24.36
CA ALA A 359 9.00 -13.27 -25.73
C ALA A 359 9.87 -12.33 -26.57
N HIS A 360 10.49 -11.32 -25.96
CA HIS A 360 11.25 -10.28 -26.67
C HIS A 360 12.64 -10.05 -26.05
N GLY A 361 13.27 -11.08 -25.51
CA GLY A 361 14.59 -10.98 -24.89
C GLY A 361 14.87 -12.05 -23.85
N PRO A 362 16.02 -11.97 -23.16
CA PRO A 362 16.37 -12.93 -22.13
C PRO A 362 15.45 -12.77 -20.90
N GLN A 363 15.08 -13.89 -20.29
CA GLN A 363 14.33 -13.90 -19.03
C GLN A 363 15.20 -13.46 -17.84
N ASN A 364 16.51 -13.75 -17.91
CA ASN A 364 17.48 -13.32 -16.92
C ASN A 364 17.86 -11.84 -17.13
N LEU A 365 17.56 -11.00 -16.14
CA LEU A 365 17.81 -9.56 -16.20
C LEU A 365 19.30 -9.23 -16.34
N LEU A 366 20.18 -10.10 -15.85
CA LEU A 366 21.63 -9.94 -15.94
C LEU A 366 22.16 -10.08 -17.37
N LEU A 367 21.37 -10.68 -18.27
CA LEU A 367 21.73 -10.81 -19.68
C LEU A 367 21.32 -9.60 -20.51
N LEU A 368 20.44 -8.71 -20.02
CA LEU A 368 19.94 -7.57 -20.79
C LEU A 368 21.04 -6.74 -21.46
N PRO A 369 22.16 -6.38 -20.78
CA PRO A 369 23.24 -5.62 -21.42
C PRO A 369 23.84 -6.32 -22.64
N LYS A 370 23.95 -7.66 -22.61
CA LYS A 370 24.48 -8.45 -23.73
C LYS A 370 23.57 -8.37 -24.98
N TYR A 371 22.28 -8.12 -24.78
CA TYR A 371 21.29 -7.96 -25.85
C TYR A 371 21.04 -6.48 -26.19
N GLY A 372 21.84 -5.55 -25.65
CA GLY A 372 21.62 -4.11 -25.85
C GLY A 372 20.34 -3.59 -25.21
N MET A 373 19.79 -4.31 -24.23
CA MET A 373 18.53 -3.96 -23.56
C MET A 373 18.79 -3.26 -22.23
N SER A 374 17.98 -2.23 -21.94
CA SER A 374 17.96 -1.56 -20.64
C SER A 374 17.13 -2.35 -19.62
N LEU A 375 17.47 -2.23 -18.33
CA LEU A 375 16.66 -2.79 -17.24
C LEU A 375 15.28 -2.12 -17.15
N ILE A 376 15.21 -0.82 -17.45
CA ILE A 376 13.96 -0.09 -17.63
C ILE A 376 13.74 0.05 -19.15
N PRO A 377 12.74 -0.66 -19.72
CA PRO A 377 12.36 -0.50 -21.11
C PRO A 377 11.97 0.96 -21.41
N SER A 378 12.42 1.49 -22.54
CA SER A 378 11.97 2.79 -23.06
C SER A 378 10.67 2.65 -23.85
N ASP A 379 10.03 3.78 -24.15
CA ASP A 379 8.88 3.78 -25.07
C ASP A 379 9.27 3.14 -26.41
N GLY A 380 8.41 2.26 -26.93
CA GLY A 380 8.67 1.49 -28.16
C GLY A 380 9.50 0.22 -27.96
N ASP A 381 9.95 -0.09 -26.74
CA ASP A 381 10.61 -1.37 -26.46
C ASP A 381 9.62 -2.54 -26.66
N PRO A 382 9.96 -3.58 -27.45
CA PRO A 382 9.05 -4.69 -27.75
C PRO A 382 8.62 -5.47 -26.50
N ARG A 383 9.38 -5.41 -25.39
CA ARG A 383 8.97 -6.03 -24.12
C ARG A 383 7.75 -5.36 -23.49
N LEU A 384 7.41 -4.14 -23.90
CA LEU A 384 6.22 -3.42 -23.47
C LEU A 384 4.98 -3.75 -24.30
N GLU A 385 5.10 -4.58 -25.34
CA GLU A 385 3.96 -5.02 -26.14
C GLU A 385 2.91 -5.71 -25.27
N LEU A 386 1.68 -5.21 -25.38
CA LEU A 386 0.53 -5.75 -24.66
C LEU A 386 0.09 -7.05 -25.30
N ARG A 387 0.48 -8.15 -24.67
CA ARG A 387 0.10 -9.51 -25.05
C ARG A 387 -0.99 -9.99 -24.10
N ASN A 388 -1.80 -10.94 -24.56
CA ASN A 388 -2.83 -11.52 -23.71
C ASN A 388 -2.18 -12.13 -22.46
N GLY A 389 -2.61 -11.69 -21.29
CA GLY A 389 -2.05 -12.12 -20.01
C GLY A 389 -0.69 -11.53 -19.64
N SER A 390 -0.11 -10.59 -20.42
CA SER A 390 1.14 -9.91 -20.06
C SER A 390 0.92 -8.59 -19.32
N TYR A 391 -0.32 -8.10 -19.27
CA TYR A 391 -0.68 -6.84 -18.62
C TYR A 391 -1.78 -6.99 -17.58
N TRP A 392 -1.74 -6.14 -16.55
CA TRP A 392 -2.72 -6.12 -15.47
C TRP A 392 -3.00 -4.71 -14.97
N ARG A 393 -4.14 -4.58 -14.31
CA ARG A 393 -4.51 -3.44 -13.49
C ARG A 393 -5.01 -3.94 -12.15
N TYR A 394 -4.36 -3.55 -11.06
CA TYR A 394 -4.89 -3.84 -9.74
C TYR A 394 -6.16 -3.00 -9.53
N ALA A 395 -7.27 -3.69 -9.29
CA ALA A 395 -8.58 -3.09 -9.10
C ALA A 395 -8.78 -2.42 -7.73
N GLY A 396 -7.78 -2.49 -6.85
CA GLY A 396 -7.94 -2.12 -5.44
C GLY A 396 -8.71 -3.17 -4.63
N PRO A 397 -8.66 -3.07 -3.29
CA PRO A 397 -9.46 -3.91 -2.39
C PRO A 397 -10.98 -3.71 -2.54
N SER A 398 -11.41 -2.57 -3.11
CA SER A 398 -12.83 -2.26 -3.32
C SER A 398 -13.51 -3.14 -4.37
N GLY A 399 -12.79 -4.09 -5.02
CA GLY A 399 -13.40 -5.14 -5.83
C GLY A 399 -14.05 -4.66 -7.12
N THR A 400 -13.91 -3.38 -7.45
CA THR A 400 -14.68 -2.80 -8.53
C THR A 400 -14.02 -2.95 -9.91
N GLY A 401 -13.03 -3.83 -10.05
CA GLY A 401 -12.21 -3.99 -11.26
C GLY A 401 -12.93 -4.53 -12.48
N GLN A 402 -14.05 -5.24 -12.30
CA GLN A 402 -14.91 -5.62 -13.41
C GLN A 402 -16.16 -4.72 -13.56
N GLU A 403 -16.62 -4.01 -12.52
CA GLU A 403 -17.86 -3.22 -12.59
C GLU A 403 -17.75 -1.69 -12.32
N SER A 404 -16.80 -1.14 -11.54
CA SER A 404 -16.69 0.35 -11.38
C SER A 404 -15.97 1.07 -12.51
N ASN A 405 -15.53 0.38 -13.57
CA ASN A 405 -15.15 1.11 -14.78
C ASN A 405 -16.32 2.00 -15.28
N ARG A 406 -17.57 1.72 -14.87
CA ARG A 406 -18.72 2.61 -15.12
C ARG A 406 -18.78 3.87 -14.24
N GLU A 407 -18.35 3.84 -12.98
CA GLU A 407 -18.63 4.94 -12.04
C GLU A 407 -17.54 6.03 -12.00
N ASP A 408 -16.26 5.66 -12.08
CA ASP A 408 -15.17 6.65 -12.03
C ASP A 408 -15.07 7.45 -13.35
N ASP A 409 -15.33 6.81 -14.48
CA ASP A 409 -15.44 7.48 -15.78
C ASP A 409 -16.68 8.40 -15.80
N ALA A 410 -17.80 8.00 -15.19
CA ALA A 410 -18.96 8.87 -15.01
C ALA A 410 -18.69 10.07 -14.08
N ARG A 411 -17.84 9.93 -13.06
CA ARG A 411 -17.44 11.04 -12.16
C ARG A 411 -16.49 12.03 -12.85
N GLN A 412 -15.53 11.56 -13.64
CA GLN A 412 -14.64 12.43 -14.41
C GLN A 412 -15.39 13.14 -15.55
N ASP A 413 -16.33 12.47 -16.21
CA ASP A 413 -17.16 13.06 -17.26
C ASP A 413 -18.16 14.09 -16.68
N LYS A 414 -18.76 13.83 -15.51
CA LYS A 414 -19.58 14.82 -14.78
C LYS A 414 -18.76 16.05 -14.39
N ARG A 415 -17.48 15.91 -14.02
CA ARG A 415 -16.58 17.05 -13.76
C ARG A 415 -16.32 17.85 -15.04
N ARG A 416 -15.97 17.19 -16.16
CA ARG A 416 -15.75 17.86 -17.46
C ARG A 416 -16.98 18.62 -17.96
N LYS A 417 -18.17 18.01 -17.88
CA LYS A 417 -19.45 18.64 -18.27
C LYS A 417 -19.79 19.86 -17.40
N ARG A 418 -19.45 19.86 -16.10
CA ARG A 418 -19.62 21.03 -15.22
C ARG A 418 -18.67 22.18 -15.56
N THR A 419 -17.43 21.89 -15.93
CA THR A 419 -16.45 22.91 -16.35
C THR A 419 -16.86 23.57 -17.66
N TRP A 420 -17.37 22.79 -18.62
CA TRP A 420 -17.85 23.30 -19.91
C TRP A 420 -19.09 24.20 -19.78
N LYS A 421 -20.08 23.81 -18.95
CA LYS A 421 -21.25 24.66 -18.65
C LYS A 421 -20.90 25.99 -17.98
N ARG A 422 -19.79 26.07 -17.24
CA ARG A 422 -19.31 27.34 -16.65
C ARG A 422 -18.58 28.21 -17.67
N ALA A 423 -17.87 27.63 -18.62
CA ALA A 423 -17.18 28.38 -19.68
C ALA A 423 -18.16 28.99 -20.70
N GLY A 424 -19.22 28.26 -21.06
CA GLY A 424 -20.21 28.73 -22.06
C GLY A 424 -21.13 29.87 -21.62
N ARG A 425 -21.14 30.27 -20.33
CA ARG A 425 -21.99 31.36 -19.83
C ARG A 425 -21.33 32.74 -19.78
N ARG A 426 -20.05 32.87 -20.18
CA ARG A 426 -19.32 34.17 -20.12
C ARG A 426 -19.08 34.85 -21.47
N GLY A 427 -19.59 34.31 -22.57
CA GLY A 427 -19.46 34.89 -23.91
C GLY A 427 -20.80 35.28 -24.53
N GLY A 428 -21.48 36.27 -23.96
CA GLY A 428 -22.57 36.96 -24.64
C GLY A 428 -22.04 38.20 -25.36
N PRO A 429 -22.40 38.46 -26.63
CA PRO A 429 -21.87 39.61 -27.37
C PRO A 429 -22.36 40.92 -26.76
N ARG A 430 -21.43 41.83 -26.43
CA ARG A 430 -21.74 43.23 -26.17
C ARG A 430 -22.21 43.83 -27.50
N ARG A 431 -23.49 44.20 -27.59
CA ARG A 431 -24.00 44.99 -28.70
C ARG A 431 -23.49 46.44 -28.56
N SER A 432 -22.97 46.95 -29.67
CA SER A 432 -22.57 48.33 -29.94
C SER A 432 -23.74 49.30 -29.88
#